data_AF-A0A9E0T030-F1
#
_entry.id   AF-A0A9E0T030-F1
#
_cell.length_a   1.000
_cell.length_b   1.000
_cell.length_c   1.000
_cell.angle_alpha   90.00
_cell.angle_beta   90.00
_cell.angle_gamma   90.00
#
_symmetry.space_group_name_H-M   'P 1'
#
loop_
_entity.id
_entity.type
_entity.pdbx_description
1 polymer ?
#
loop_
_entity_poly.entity_id
_entity_poly.type
_entity_poly.pdbx_seq_one_letter_code
_entity_poly.pdbx_strand_id
1 'polypeptide(L)'
;MKAMVLSAAAAVLIVSSFASPAYAGKGGPTPVPVLTINKYGHNDNKMFVGIHWNWGVRTGATAVIGYRWARINADDRVRGGLVDLTFPLSGAGFGAGEFHVKGLAGRRNLQGELGFGFAFQSKAFLLGGGVRGPNSTLGADYLVGKGWQPYVGIDSLGRPKGPTVTTTTTLTCPAGWVLVDGNCVTAD
;
A
#
# COMPACT_ATOMS: atom_id res chain seq x y z
N MET A 1 36.99 -37.49 29.44
CA MET A 1 36.30 -38.80 29.52
C MET A 1 34.86 -38.62 29.04
N LYS A 2 34.40 -39.54 28.17
CA LYS A 2 33.01 -39.96 27.85
C LYS A 2 31.86 -39.09 28.39
N ALA A 3 31.01 -38.51 27.53
CA ALA A 3 29.67 -39.02 27.12
C ALA A 3 28.69 -39.12 28.33
N MET A 4 27.44 -38.69 28.31
CA MET A 4 26.39 -39.02 27.35
C MET A 4 25.07 -38.32 27.78
N VAL A 5 24.41 -37.67 26.82
CA VAL A 5 22.96 -37.54 26.54
C VAL A 5 21.95 -38.03 27.60
N LEU A 6 20.97 -37.18 27.95
CA LEU A 6 19.54 -37.55 27.82
C LEU A 6 18.58 -36.34 27.77
N SER A 7 17.72 -36.41 26.77
CA SER A 7 16.63 -35.50 26.37
C SER A 7 15.39 -35.70 27.26
N ALA A 8 14.54 -34.67 27.42
CA ALA A 8 13.16 -34.69 26.92
C ALA A 8 12.25 -33.62 27.58
N ALA A 9 11.70 -32.77 26.71
CA ALA A 9 10.33 -32.27 26.66
C ALA A 9 9.61 -31.82 27.96
N ALA A 10 9.46 -30.51 28.10
CA ALA A 10 8.48 -29.89 28.99
C ALA A 10 7.07 -29.94 28.35
N ALA A 11 6.15 -30.68 28.97
CA ALA A 11 4.73 -30.70 28.61
C ALA A 11 3.98 -29.58 29.35
N VAL A 12 3.37 -28.66 28.61
CA VAL A 12 2.45 -27.63 29.15
C VAL A 12 1.02 -28.12 29.01
N LEU A 13 0.35 -28.32 30.15
CA LEU A 13 -1.07 -28.62 30.28
C LEU A 13 -1.93 -27.43 29.83
N ILE A 14 -2.79 -27.63 28.83
CA ILE A 14 -3.90 -26.71 28.52
C ILE A 14 -5.20 -27.47 28.74
N VAL A 15 -5.99 -26.98 29.69
CA VAL A 15 -7.32 -27.50 30.05
C VAL A 15 -8.30 -27.14 28.94
N SER A 16 -8.84 -28.14 28.23
CA SER A 16 -9.92 -27.96 27.24
C SER A 16 -11.28 -28.14 27.91
N SER A 17 -12.03 -27.05 28.05
CA SER A 17 -13.43 -27.05 28.50
C SER A 17 -14.32 -27.61 27.39
N PHE A 18 -14.90 -28.80 27.60
CA PHE A 18 -15.95 -29.35 26.75
C PHE A 18 -17.29 -28.66 27.10
N ALA A 19 -17.77 -27.78 26.22
CA ALA A 19 -19.16 -27.35 26.24
C ALA A 19 -19.98 -28.33 25.39
N SER A 20 -20.91 -29.05 26.02
CA SER A 20 -21.87 -29.91 25.30
C SER A 20 -22.84 -29.05 24.48
N PRO A 21 -23.18 -29.41 23.23
CA PRO A 21 -24.26 -28.75 22.52
C PRO A 21 -25.59 -29.19 23.14
N ALA A 22 -26.32 -28.24 23.73
CA ALA A 22 -27.71 -28.40 24.07
C ALA A 22 -28.53 -28.52 22.77
N TYR A 23 -29.04 -29.71 22.48
CA TYR A 23 -30.08 -29.89 21.47
C TYR A 23 -31.42 -29.50 22.07
N ALA A 24 -32.01 -28.40 21.61
CA ALA A 24 -33.38 -28.02 21.90
C ALA A 24 -34.06 -27.46 20.64
N GLY A 25 -35.17 -28.09 20.23
CA GLY A 25 -36.21 -27.43 19.43
C GLY A 25 -36.36 -27.89 17.97
N LYS A 26 -37.45 -28.62 17.70
CA LYS A 26 -37.99 -28.87 16.36
C LYS A 26 -38.51 -27.58 15.72
N GLY A 27 -38.35 -27.46 14.40
CA GLY A 27 -39.37 -26.86 13.52
C GLY A 27 -39.12 -25.42 13.07
N GLY A 28 -38.07 -25.18 12.28
CA GLY A 28 -37.93 -24.00 11.43
C GLY A 28 -37.06 -24.36 10.22
N PRO A 29 -37.18 -23.66 9.06
CA PRO A 29 -36.26 -23.88 7.96
C PRO A 29 -34.83 -23.73 8.49
N THR A 30 -34.01 -24.76 8.29
CA THR A 30 -32.60 -24.77 8.69
C THR A 30 -31.94 -23.51 8.13
N PRO A 31 -31.27 -22.69 8.96
CA PRO A 31 -30.53 -21.55 8.43
C PRO A 31 -29.46 -22.09 7.49
N VAL A 32 -29.57 -21.71 6.21
CA VAL A 32 -28.59 -22.08 5.18
C VAL A 32 -27.24 -21.51 5.62
N PRO A 33 -26.15 -22.31 5.65
CA PRO A 33 -24.84 -21.78 5.97
C PRO A 33 -24.45 -20.77 4.89
N VAL A 34 -24.29 -19.51 5.31
CA VAL A 34 -23.84 -18.41 4.46
C VAL A 34 -22.37 -18.17 4.77
N LEU A 35 -21.49 -18.33 3.78
CA LEU A 35 -20.13 -17.84 3.87
C LEU A 35 -20.03 -16.47 3.19
N THR A 36 -19.57 -15.50 3.96
CA THR A 36 -19.29 -14.15 3.48
C THR A 36 -17.80 -14.01 3.22
N ILE A 37 -17.39 -14.04 1.96
CA ILE A 37 -16.00 -13.74 1.58
C ILE A 37 -15.91 -12.25 1.25
N ASN A 38 -15.23 -11.48 2.11
CA ASN A 38 -14.95 -10.07 1.88
C ASN A 38 -13.62 -9.94 1.13
N LYS A 39 -13.66 -9.47 -0.13
CA LYS A 39 -12.44 -9.03 -0.83
C LYS A 39 -12.20 -7.55 -0.57
N TYR A 40 -11.06 -7.24 0.06
CA TYR A 40 -10.59 -5.87 0.31
C TYR A 40 -9.54 -5.50 -0.74
N GLY A 41 -9.84 -4.51 -1.57
CA GLY A 41 -8.89 -3.99 -2.54
C GLY A 41 -9.40 -2.68 -3.12
N HIS A 42 -8.68 -1.59 -2.87
CA HIS A 42 -9.07 -0.28 -3.38
C HIS A 42 -7.97 0.29 -4.27
N ASN A 43 -8.35 0.78 -5.45
CA ASN A 43 -7.46 1.52 -6.33
C ASN A 43 -7.68 3.02 -6.06
N ASP A 44 -6.65 3.70 -5.54
CA ASP A 44 -6.65 5.14 -5.32
C ASP A 44 -5.82 5.82 -6.42
N ASN A 45 -6.52 6.38 -7.40
CA ASN A 45 -5.94 7.12 -8.51
C ASN A 45 -6.22 8.61 -8.31
N LYS A 46 -5.19 9.42 -8.16
CA LYS A 46 -5.35 10.86 -7.89
C LYS A 46 -4.35 11.70 -8.66
N MET A 47 -4.85 12.79 -9.23
CA MET A 47 -3.99 13.89 -9.64
C MET A 47 -3.65 14.76 -8.44
N PHE A 48 -2.46 15.33 -8.43
CA PHE A 48 -2.02 16.27 -7.41
C PHE A 48 -1.24 17.42 -7.98
N VAL A 49 -1.23 18.49 -7.22
CA VAL A 49 -0.40 19.65 -7.44
C VAL A 49 0.33 19.98 -6.14
N GLY A 50 1.55 20.46 -6.25
CA GLY A 50 2.39 20.75 -5.09
C GLY A 50 3.47 21.77 -5.40
N ILE A 51 4.17 22.17 -4.34
CA ILE A 51 5.34 23.04 -4.41
C ILE A 51 6.47 22.33 -3.70
N HIS A 52 7.58 22.15 -4.41
CA HIS A 52 8.82 21.60 -3.89
C HIS A 52 9.87 22.70 -3.79
N TRP A 53 10.54 22.78 -2.66
CA TRP A 53 11.76 23.56 -2.49
C TRP A 53 12.96 22.62 -2.65
N ASN A 54 13.78 22.92 -3.64
CA ASN A 54 14.97 22.17 -3.98
C ASN A 54 16.21 22.93 -3.49
N TRP A 55 17.26 22.17 -3.16
CA TRP A 55 18.59 22.70 -2.82
C TRP A 55 19.66 21.90 -3.56
N GLY A 56 20.88 22.43 -3.63
CA GLY A 56 22.02 21.76 -4.29
C GLY A 56 22.16 22.20 -5.75
N VAL A 57 22.13 21.24 -6.69
CA VAL A 57 22.32 21.52 -8.14
C VAL A 57 21.35 22.60 -8.65
N ARG A 58 20.12 22.60 -8.15
CA ARG A 58 19.14 23.67 -8.40
C ARG A 58 18.55 24.08 -7.06
N THR A 59 18.57 25.38 -6.81
CA THR A 59 18.03 25.94 -5.58
C THR A 59 16.80 26.80 -5.89
N GLY A 60 15.71 26.55 -5.17
CA GLY A 60 14.50 27.36 -5.22
C GLY A 60 13.21 26.56 -5.34
N ALA A 61 12.11 27.28 -5.55
CA ALA A 61 10.77 26.70 -5.57
C ALA A 61 10.43 26.16 -6.96
N THR A 62 9.77 25.01 -6.97
CA THR A 62 9.37 24.28 -8.18
C THR A 62 7.94 23.82 -8.00
N ALA A 63 7.06 24.14 -8.95
CA ALA A 63 5.70 23.61 -8.97
C ALA A 63 5.76 22.16 -9.47
N VAL A 64 4.94 21.29 -8.88
CA VAL A 64 4.86 19.88 -9.24
C VAL A 64 3.43 19.55 -9.58
N ILE A 65 3.22 18.88 -10.71
CA ILE A 65 1.93 18.34 -11.11
C ILE A 65 2.15 16.87 -11.41
N GLY A 66 1.33 16.00 -10.82
CA GLY A 66 1.52 14.57 -11.00
C GLY A 66 0.25 13.77 -10.88
N TYR A 67 0.40 12.50 -11.21
CA TYR A 67 -0.62 11.48 -11.12
C TYR A 67 -0.08 10.30 -10.32
N ARG A 68 -0.79 9.93 -9.25
CA ARG A 68 -0.49 8.77 -8.41
C ARG A 68 -1.50 7.68 -8.70
N TRP A 69 -1.01 6.45 -8.90
CA TRP A 69 -1.81 5.24 -8.90
C TRP A 69 -1.34 4.33 -7.77
N ALA A 70 -2.22 4.02 -6.82
CA ALA A 70 -1.89 3.19 -5.68
C ALA A 70 -2.95 2.11 -5.45
N ARG A 71 -2.50 0.88 -5.20
CA ARG A 71 -3.34 -0.23 -4.76
C ARG A 71 -3.16 -0.44 -3.27
N ILE A 72 -4.29 -0.53 -2.58
CA ILE A 72 -4.34 -0.67 -1.12
C ILE A 72 -4.93 -2.04 -0.79
N ASN A 73 -4.15 -2.87 -0.12
CA ASN A 73 -4.58 -4.20 0.34
C ASN A 73 -5.34 -4.09 1.68
N ALA A 74 -5.99 -5.18 2.10
CA ALA A 74 -6.68 -5.30 3.38
C ALA A 74 -5.85 -4.82 4.59
N ASP A 75 -4.53 -5.06 4.56
CA ASP A 75 -3.59 -4.76 5.65
C ASP A 75 -3.05 -3.32 5.64
N ASP A 76 -3.74 -2.36 5.00
CA ASP A 76 -3.30 -0.96 4.84
C ASP A 76 -1.91 -0.78 4.17
N ARG A 77 -1.41 -1.83 3.50
CA ARG A 77 -0.19 -1.78 2.69
C ARG A 77 -0.49 -1.10 1.37
N VAL A 78 0.32 -0.11 1.03
CA VAL A 78 0.23 0.66 -0.21
C VAL A 78 1.35 0.21 -1.14
N ARG A 79 0.99 -0.17 -2.37
CA ARG A 79 1.92 -0.40 -3.48
C ARG A 79 1.41 0.30 -4.72
N GLY A 80 2.28 0.98 -5.43
CA GLY A 80 1.86 1.74 -6.61
C GLY A 80 3.00 2.45 -7.29
N GLY A 81 2.65 3.46 -8.06
CA GLY A 81 3.60 4.37 -8.66
C GLY A 81 3.03 5.78 -8.72
N LEU A 82 3.92 6.71 -9.02
CA LEU A 82 3.57 8.05 -9.43
C LEU A 82 4.37 8.47 -10.65
N VAL A 83 3.77 9.36 -11.41
CA VAL A 83 4.45 10.15 -12.42
C VAL A 83 4.23 11.60 -12.07
N ASP A 84 5.29 12.40 -12.12
CA ASP A 84 5.20 13.83 -11.88
C ASP A 84 6.05 14.62 -12.88
N LEU A 85 5.58 15.83 -13.14
CA LEU A 85 6.24 16.82 -13.96
C LEU A 85 6.44 18.07 -13.11
N THR A 86 7.66 18.58 -13.12
CA THR A 86 8.06 19.73 -12.31
C THR A 86 8.26 20.94 -13.21
N PHE A 87 8.00 22.13 -12.68
CA PHE A 87 8.15 23.41 -13.36
C PHE A 87 8.88 24.37 -12.42
N PRO A 88 10.11 24.79 -12.76
CA PRO A 88 10.85 25.72 -11.92
C PRO A 88 10.14 27.07 -11.85
N LEU A 89 9.89 27.56 -10.62
CA LEU A 89 9.30 28.88 -10.38
C LEU A 89 10.36 29.96 -10.13
N SER A 90 11.60 29.54 -9.82
CA SER A 90 12.74 30.43 -9.57
C SER A 90 13.79 30.31 -10.68
N GLY A 91 14.18 31.44 -11.27
CA GLY A 91 15.18 31.54 -12.34
C GLY A 91 14.60 32.07 -13.66
N ALA A 92 15.44 32.65 -14.51
CA ALA A 92 15.03 33.33 -15.74
C ALA A 92 14.31 32.38 -16.73
N GLY A 93 12.99 32.55 -16.83
CA GLY A 93 12.12 31.91 -17.83
C GLY A 93 11.38 30.67 -17.31
N PHE A 94 10.13 30.52 -17.78
CA PHE A 94 9.34 29.28 -17.67
C PHE A 94 10.08 28.17 -18.43
N GLY A 95 11.03 27.51 -17.76
CA GLY A 95 11.86 26.47 -18.35
C GLY A 95 11.13 25.13 -18.38
N ALA A 96 11.43 24.29 -19.37
CA ALA A 96 11.05 22.88 -19.35
C ALA A 96 11.70 22.22 -18.11
N GLY A 97 10.89 21.77 -17.16
CA GLY A 97 11.41 21.25 -15.89
C GLY A 97 11.84 19.80 -15.98
N GLU A 98 11.35 18.96 -15.06
CA GLU A 98 11.83 17.59 -14.86
C GLU A 98 10.65 16.63 -14.87
N PHE A 99 10.82 15.49 -15.53
CA PHE A 99 9.83 14.41 -15.53
C PHE A 99 10.33 13.26 -14.67
N HIS A 100 9.50 12.77 -13.76
CA HIS A 100 9.80 11.68 -12.84
C HIS A 100 8.81 10.54 -12.98
N VAL A 101 9.34 9.33 -12.84
CA VAL A 101 8.57 8.09 -12.67
C VAL A 101 9.09 7.41 -11.42
N LYS A 102 8.23 7.25 -10.42
CA LYS A 102 8.59 6.73 -9.10
C LYS A 102 7.68 5.57 -8.72
N GLY A 103 8.26 4.52 -8.14
CA GLY A 103 7.53 3.46 -7.44
C GLY A 103 7.23 3.87 -6.01
N LEU A 104 6.08 3.46 -5.50
CA LEU A 104 5.61 3.72 -4.14
C LEU A 104 5.41 2.42 -3.37
N ALA A 105 5.97 2.35 -2.16
CA ALA A 105 5.75 1.23 -1.25
C ALA A 105 5.74 1.70 0.21
N GLY A 106 4.80 1.19 1.01
CA GLY A 106 4.78 1.47 2.44
C GLY A 106 3.40 1.33 3.08
N ARG A 107 3.13 2.18 4.06
CA ARG A 107 1.84 2.27 4.76
C ARG A 107 1.14 3.57 4.38
N ARG A 108 -0.17 3.66 4.65
CA ARG A 108 -0.97 4.86 4.32
C ARG A 108 -0.47 6.17 4.94
N ASN A 109 0.27 6.10 6.04
CA ASN A 109 0.81 7.29 6.73
C ASN A 109 2.21 7.68 6.28
N LEU A 110 2.97 6.74 5.73
CA LEU A 110 4.35 6.97 5.30
C LEU A 110 4.69 5.97 4.19
N GLN A 111 5.00 6.51 3.01
CA GLN A 111 5.32 5.75 1.82
C GLN A 111 6.74 6.08 1.40
N GLY A 112 7.57 5.07 1.16
CA GLY A 112 8.82 5.26 0.46
C GLY A 112 8.56 5.44 -1.03
N GLU A 113 9.29 6.36 -1.64
CA GLU A 113 9.34 6.55 -3.09
C GLU A 113 10.76 6.30 -3.61
N LEU A 114 10.86 5.61 -4.75
CA LEU A 114 12.13 5.44 -5.47
C LEU A 114 11.82 5.46 -6.96
N GLY A 115 12.60 6.22 -7.72
CA GLY A 115 12.35 6.38 -9.13
C GLY A 115 13.49 7.01 -9.89
N PHE A 116 13.22 7.22 -11.16
CA PHE A 116 14.13 7.84 -12.11
C PHE A 116 13.36 8.78 -13.01
N GLY A 117 14.08 9.52 -13.84
CA GLY A 117 13.48 10.48 -14.73
C GLY A 117 14.50 11.25 -15.54
N PHE A 118 14.06 12.39 -16.07
CA PHE A 118 14.88 13.20 -16.97
C PHE A 118 14.65 14.69 -16.74
N ALA A 119 15.73 15.44 -16.57
CA ALA A 119 15.73 16.89 -16.50
C ALA A 119 15.94 17.48 -17.89
N PHE A 120 14.92 18.12 -18.46
CA PHE A 120 14.99 18.69 -19.80
C PHE A 120 15.96 19.88 -19.86
N GLN A 121 15.95 20.75 -18.84
CA GLN A 121 16.84 21.91 -18.79
C GLN A 121 18.32 21.53 -18.64
N SER A 122 18.60 20.48 -17.87
CA SER A 122 19.99 20.01 -17.62
C SER A 122 20.45 18.94 -18.60
N LYS A 123 19.56 18.42 -19.46
CA LYS A 123 19.79 17.27 -20.34
C LYS A 123 20.44 16.09 -19.60
N ALA A 124 19.94 15.81 -18.39
CA ALA A 124 20.52 14.82 -17.50
C ALA A 124 19.46 13.82 -17.04
N PHE A 125 19.85 12.55 -16.97
CA PHE A 125 19.08 11.56 -16.24
C PHE A 125 19.16 11.83 -14.75
N LEU A 126 18.09 11.47 -14.05
CA LEU A 126 17.97 11.63 -12.63
C LEU A 126 17.46 10.34 -12.00
N LEU A 127 18.01 10.04 -10.83
CA LEU A 127 17.64 8.90 -10.00
C LEU A 127 17.41 9.45 -8.60
N GLY A 128 16.29 9.12 -7.99
CA GLY A 128 15.97 9.72 -6.71
C GLY A 128 15.04 8.87 -5.88
N GLY A 129 15.04 9.17 -4.60
CA GLY A 129 14.20 8.49 -3.64
C GLY A 129 13.91 9.37 -2.44
N GLY A 130 12.91 8.96 -1.68
CA GLY A 130 12.43 9.74 -0.56
C GLY A 130 11.31 9.06 0.19
N VAL A 131 10.68 9.85 1.02
CA VAL A 131 9.51 9.48 1.81
C VAL A 131 8.41 10.51 1.61
N ARG A 132 7.18 10.02 1.53
CA ARG A 132 5.97 10.80 1.35
C ARG A 132 5.00 10.54 2.48
N GLY A 133 4.62 11.60 3.17
CA GLY A 133 3.57 11.63 4.19
C GLY A 133 2.27 12.22 3.64
N PRO A 134 1.29 12.47 4.51
CA PRO A 134 0.12 13.26 4.17
C PRO A 134 0.54 14.69 3.82
N ASN A 135 0.23 15.14 2.60
CA ASN A 135 0.44 16.53 2.14
C ASN A 135 1.89 17.01 2.13
N SER A 136 2.85 16.11 2.33
CA SER A 136 4.26 16.44 2.48
C SER A 136 5.14 15.35 1.89
N THR A 137 6.24 15.77 1.28
CA THR A 137 7.22 14.89 0.65
C THR A 137 8.61 15.37 1.03
N LEU A 138 9.53 14.44 1.28
CA LEU A 138 10.95 14.70 1.51
C LEU A 138 11.76 13.69 0.73
N GLY A 139 12.73 14.16 -0.06
CA GLY A 139 13.56 13.25 -0.84
C GLY A 139 14.83 13.89 -1.35
N ALA A 140 15.57 13.14 -2.13
CA ALA A 140 16.72 13.63 -2.86
C ALA A 140 16.82 12.97 -4.22
N ASP A 141 17.05 13.79 -5.24
CA ASP A 141 17.30 13.36 -6.60
C ASP A 141 18.79 13.55 -6.91
N TYR A 142 19.42 12.56 -7.54
CA TYR A 142 20.78 12.63 -8.05
C TYR A 142 20.74 12.82 -9.56
N LEU A 143 21.20 13.97 -10.03
CA LEU A 143 21.35 14.25 -11.45
C LEU A 143 22.69 13.70 -11.92
N VAL A 144 22.64 12.71 -12.81
CA VAL A 144 23.82 12.03 -13.34
C VAL A 144 24.74 13.05 -14.02
N GLY A 145 25.96 13.18 -13.52
CA GLY A 145 26.96 14.12 -14.02
C GLY A 145 26.83 15.56 -13.50
N LYS A 146 25.86 15.86 -12.62
CA LYS A 146 25.71 17.19 -12.00
C LYS A 146 25.75 17.18 -10.47
N GLY A 147 25.19 16.16 -9.82
CA GLY A 147 25.24 16.01 -8.38
C GLY A 147 23.87 15.84 -7.72
N TRP A 148 23.85 16.01 -6.40
CA TRP A 148 22.66 15.80 -5.56
C TRP A 148 21.76 17.04 -5.48
N GLN A 149 20.46 16.79 -5.47
CA GLN A 149 19.39 17.77 -5.36
C GLN A 149 18.35 17.28 -4.31
N PRO A 150 18.62 17.50 -3.02
CA PRO A 150 17.61 17.30 -1.98
C PRO A 150 16.42 18.24 -2.17
N TYR A 151 15.23 17.77 -1.79
CA TYR A 151 13.99 18.53 -1.88
C TYR A 151 13.05 18.23 -0.72
N VAL A 152 12.27 19.25 -0.35
CA VAL A 152 11.07 19.10 0.49
C VAL A 152 9.88 19.67 -0.26
N GLY A 153 8.73 19.04 -0.12
CA GLY A 153 7.54 19.42 -0.83
C GLY A 153 6.31 19.42 0.05
N ILE A 154 5.37 20.30 -0.30
CA ILE A 154 3.99 20.22 0.14
C ILE A 154 3.12 19.95 -1.09
N ASP A 155 2.11 19.11 -0.93
CA ASP A 155 1.23 18.72 -2.03
C ASP A 155 -0.23 18.60 -1.58
N SER A 156 -1.14 18.68 -2.55
CA SER A 156 -2.57 18.46 -2.34
C SER A 156 -2.90 16.98 -2.09
N LEU A 157 -1.91 16.10 -2.11
CA LEU A 157 -2.07 14.68 -2.01
C LEU A 157 -2.25 14.28 -0.54
N GLY A 158 -3.51 14.21 -0.12
CA GLY A 158 -3.87 13.71 1.20
C GLY A 158 -3.59 12.21 1.38
N ARG A 159 -3.94 11.71 2.57
CA ARG A 159 -3.86 10.27 2.91
C ARG A 159 -4.61 9.41 1.88
N PRO A 160 -4.04 8.27 1.45
CA PRO A 160 -4.77 7.31 0.64
C PRO A 160 -6.04 6.83 1.39
N LYS A 161 -7.17 6.77 0.67
CA LYS A 161 -8.45 6.31 1.25
C LYS A 161 -8.32 4.83 1.66
N GLY A 162 -8.92 4.46 2.79
CA GLY A 162 -8.84 3.09 3.30
C GLY A 162 -9.54 2.09 2.37
N PRO A 163 -9.25 0.78 2.51
CA PRO A 163 -9.94 -0.23 1.71
C PRO A 163 -11.45 -0.22 2.01
N THR A 164 -12.27 -0.03 0.99
CA THR A 164 -13.72 -0.26 1.03
C THR A 164 -14.00 -1.71 0.61
N VAL A 165 -14.93 -2.40 1.28
CA VAL A 165 -15.39 -3.74 0.87
C VAL A 165 -15.83 -3.65 -0.60
N THR A 166 -15.12 -4.35 -1.49
CA THR A 166 -15.34 -4.21 -2.94
C THR A 166 -16.17 -5.36 -3.51
N THR A 167 -16.23 -6.49 -2.81
CA THR A 167 -17.12 -7.60 -3.15
C THR A 167 -17.48 -8.38 -1.90
N THR A 168 -18.78 -8.47 -1.64
CA THR A 168 -19.37 -9.43 -0.69
C THR A 168 -19.90 -10.57 -1.52
N THR A 169 -19.20 -11.70 -1.56
CA THR A 169 -19.75 -12.92 -2.17
C THR A 169 -20.43 -13.72 -1.08
N THR A 170 -21.75 -13.80 -1.16
CA THR A 170 -22.59 -14.64 -0.31
C THR A 170 -22.72 -15.98 -1.00
N LEU A 171 -22.00 -16.99 -0.52
CA LEU A 171 -22.14 -18.35 -1.03
C LEU A 171 -23.17 -19.09 -0.17
N THR A 172 -24.29 -19.48 -0.78
CA THR A 172 -25.37 -20.26 -0.15
C THR A 172 -25.48 -21.62 -0.81
N CYS A 173 -25.42 -22.69 -0.02
CA CYS A 173 -25.64 -24.05 -0.51
C CYS A 173 -27.14 -24.42 -0.54
N PRO A 174 -27.55 -25.36 -1.41
CA PRO A 174 -28.87 -25.98 -1.36
C PRO A 174 -29.12 -26.69 -0.03
N ALA A 175 -30.39 -26.88 0.34
CA ALA A 175 -30.76 -27.63 1.54
C ALA A 175 -30.16 -29.04 1.53
N GLY A 176 -29.55 -29.47 2.63
CA GLY A 176 -28.87 -30.77 2.77
C GLY A 176 -27.36 -30.74 2.47
N TRP A 177 -26.80 -29.59 2.11
CA TRP A 177 -25.38 -29.42 1.82
C TRP A 177 -24.74 -28.43 2.80
N VAL A 178 -23.54 -28.75 3.27
CA VAL A 178 -22.72 -27.89 4.13
C VAL A 178 -21.59 -27.31 3.30
N LEU A 179 -21.25 -26.05 3.56
CA LEU A 179 -20.14 -25.41 2.88
C LEU A 179 -18.81 -25.74 3.58
N VAL A 180 -17.89 -26.39 2.87
CA VAL A 180 -16.52 -26.68 3.33
C VAL A 180 -15.54 -26.15 2.28
N ASP A 181 -14.63 -25.26 2.68
CA ASP A 181 -13.60 -24.65 1.82
C ASP A 181 -14.12 -24.01 0.51
N GLY A 182 -15.33 -23.45 0.54
CA GLY A 182 -15.94 -22.80 -0.63
C GLY A 182 -16.63 -23.76 -1.60
N ASN A 183 -16.75 -25.05 -1.27
CA ASN A 183 -17.53 -26.04 -2.00
C ASN A 183 -18.71 -26.51 -1.15
N CYS A 184 -19.84 -26.80 -1.79
CA CYS A 184 -20.95 -27.48 -1.14
C CYS A 184 -20.65 -28.98 -1.10
N VAL A 185 -20.59 -29.56 0.10
CA VAL A 185 -20.46 -31.00 0.34
C VAL A 185 -21.72 -31.52 1.03
N THR A 186 -22.07 -32.79 0.82
CA THR A 186 -23.20 -33.41 1.52
C THR A 186 -22.92 -33.46 3.01
N ALA A 187 -23.91 -33.14 3.84
CA ALA A 187 -23.83 -33.39 5.28
C ALA A 187 -24.02 -34.90 5.49
N ASP A 188 -22.91 -35.64 5.55
CA ASP A 188 -22.93 -37.05 5.94
C ASP A 188 -23.34 -37.22 7.42
#